data_AF-A0A7C5Q2P4-F1
#
_entry.id   AF-A0A7C5Q2P4-F1
#
_cell.length_a   1.000
_cell.length_b   1.000
_cell.length_c   1.000
_cell.angle_alpha   90.00
_cell.angle_beta   90.00
_cell.angle_gamma   90.00
#
_symmetry.space_group_name_H-M   'P 1'
#
loop_
_entity.id
_entity.type
_entity.pdbx_description
1 polymer ?
#
loop_
_entity_poly.entity_id
_entity_poly.type
_entity_poly.pdbx_seq_one_letter_code
_entity_poly.pdbx_strand_id
1 'polypeptide(L)'
;MLIGSKVLDGEIEGGRVTHIRHQTVARPKTLRAEHYVLATGGVYGEGLEVPPPLREGEGPAAEQVAPGAESIREPIFNLPVIAPPNRADWFGEDLFSPAGHGLRSAGIRVDERFNPLDAKGAVIAKNLYVVGNMLAHINWMQGLTGDGVAITSAFSAAKQII
;
A
#
# COMPACT_ATOMS: atom_id res chain seq x y z
N MET A 1 7.73 -19.02 8.82
CA MET A 1 6.55 -18.20 9.17
C MET A 1 6.79 -17.55 10.52
N LEU A 2 6.71 -16.21 10.60
CA LEU A 2 6.81 -15.46 11.85
C LEU A 2 5.40 -15.00 12.23
N ILE A 3 4.92 -15.36 13.41
CA ILE A 3 3.59 -14.99 13.90
C ILE A 3 3.77 -13.93 15.01
N GLY A 4 2.89 -12.93 15.03
CA GLY A 4 2.86 -11.92 16.09
C GLY A 4 3.98 -10.86 15.99
N SER A 5 4.58 -10.69 14.82
CA SER A 5 5.62 -9.70 14.59
C SER A 5 5.25 -8.75 13.45
N LYS A 6 5.16 -7.45 13.76
CA LYS A 6 4.89 -6.39 12.78
C LYS A 6 6.15 -6.05 12.00
N VAL A 7 6.05 -5.96 10.68
CA VAL A 7 7.09 -5.36 9.84
C VAL A 7 7.05 -3.86 10.05
N LEU A 8 8.20 -3.25 10.35
CA LEU A 8 8.32 -1.84 10.69
C LEU A 8 8.65 -0.99 9.46
N ASP A 9 9.57 -1.49 8.63
CA ASP A 9 10.06 -0.82 7.43
C ASP A 9 10.87 -1.81 6.56
N GLY A 10 11.23 -1.37 5.36
CA GLY A 10 12.17 -2.03 4.49
C GLY A 10 12.91 -1.06 3.57
N GLU A 11 14.05 -1.53 3.07
CA GLU A 11 15.00 -0.69 2.34
C GLU A 11 15.03 -1.11 0.86
N ILE A 12 14.94 -0.12 -0.04
CA ILE A 12 15.05 -0.30 -1.50
C ILE A 12 16.29 0.44 -1.99
N GLU A 13 17.26 -0.31 -2.52
CA GLU A 13 18.49 0.22 -3.10
C GLU A 13 18.66 -0.33 -4.52
N GLY A 14 19.04 0.52 -5.46
CA GLY A 14 19.33 0.09 -6.84
C GLY A 14 18.16 -0.62 -7.54
N GLY A 15 16.91 -0.29 -7.19
CA GLY A 15 15.72 -0.92 -7.76
C GLY A 15 15.43 -2.32 -7.24
N ARG A 16 15.88 -2.65 -6.02
CA ARG A 16 15.60 -3.92 -5.33
C ARG A 16 15.44 -3.70 -3.83
N VAL A 17 14.54 -4.45 -3.20
CA VAL A 17 14.46 -4.55 -1.74
C VAL A 17 15.69 -5.33 -1.25
N THR A 18 16.43 -4.76 -0.31
CA THR A 18 17.63 -5.40 0.27
C THR A 18 17.32 -6.12 1.58
N HIS A 19 16.37 -5.59 2.36
CA HIS A 19 15.93 -6.16 3.61
C HIS A 19 14.63 -5.53 4.10
N ILE A 20 13.99 -6.20 5.07
CA ILE A 20 12.95 -5.63 5.93
C ILE A 20 13.38 -5.69 7.39
N ARG A 21 12.85 -4.81 8.22
CA ARG A 21 12.97 -4.91 9.68
C ARG A 21 11.62 -5.23 10.29
N HIS A 22 11.63 -6.14 11.26
CA HIS A 22 10.42 -6.52 11.99
C HIS A 22 10.62 -6.37 13.49
N GLN A 23 9.53 -6.14 14.22
CA GLN A 23 9.53 -5.96 15.66
C GLN A 23 9.89 -7.26 16.38
N THR A 24 10.74 -7.16 17.40
CA THR A 24 10.95 -8.24 18.37
C THR A 24 10.90 -7.68 19.78
N VAL A 25 10.86 -8.55 20.80
CA VAL A 25 10.83 -8.13 22.21
C VAL A 25 12.00 -7.24 22.60
N ALA A 26 13.20 -7.46 22.02
CA ALA A 26 14.40 -6.72 22.38
C ALA A 26 14.66 -5.53 21.45
N ARG A 27 14.98 -5.79 20.19
CA ARG A 27 15.27 -4.78 19.17
C ARG A 27 14.76 -5.24 17.81
N PRO A 28 14.42 -4.33 16.88
CA PRO A 28 14.08 -4.73 15.52
C PRO A 28 15.15 -5.64 14.91
N LYS A 29 14.72 -6.69 14.21
CA LYS A 29 15.62 -7.61 13.51
C LYS A 29 15.41 -7.50 12.00
N THR A 30 16.51 -7.70 11.30
CA THR A 30 16.55 -7.64 9.83
C THR A 30 16.30 -9.02 9.24
N LEU A 31 15.45 -9.08 8.20
CA LEU A 31 15.23 -10.25 7.36
C LEU A 31 15.60 -9.93 5.92
N ARG A 32 16.35 -10.85 5.31
CA ARG A 32 16.81 -10.78 3.92
C ARG A 32 16.18 -11.91 3.13
N ALA A 33 15.77 -11.61 1.92
CA ALA A 33 15.21 -12.56 0.97
C ALA A 33 15.54 -12.09 -0.45
N GLU A 34 15.52 -13.02 -1.40
CA GLU A 34 15.66 -12.67 -2.81
C GLU A 34 14.42 -11.97 -3.35
N HIS A 35 13.24 -12.32 -2.83
CA HIS A 35 11.93 -11.81 -3.24
C HIS A 35 11.06 -11.45 -2.04
N TYR A 36 10.23 -10.42 -2.22
CA TYR A 36 9.32 -9.87 -1.22
C TYR A 36 7.92 -9.74 -1.80
N VAL A 37 6.93 -10.14 -1.03
CA VAL A 37 5.51 -9.97 -1.39
C VAL A 37 4.86 -9.08 -0.33
N LEU A 38 4.34 -7.94 -0.77
CA LEU A 38 3.60 -6.98 0.03
C LEU A 38 2.10 -7.29 -0.07
N ALA A 39 1.59 -7.92 0.99
CA ALA A 39 0.21 -8.40 1.11
C ALA A 39 -0.39 -8.02 2.47
N THR A 40 -0.05 -6.85 3.00
CA THR A 40 -0.44 -6.39 4.35
C THR A 40 -1.89 -5.91 4.45
N GLY A 41 -2.59 -5.81 3.32
CA GLY A 41 -3.98 -5.35 3.25
C GLY A 41 -4.10 -3.87 2.90
N GLY A 42 -5.29 -3.45 2.46
CA GLY A 42 -5.58 -2.05 2.19
C GLY A 42 -5.82 -1.24 3.47
N VAL A 43 -6.49 -0.08 3.35
CA VAL A 43 -6.80 0.80 4.49
C VAL A 43 -7.51 0.07 5.63
N TYR A 44 -8.52 -0.75 5.33
CA TYR A 44 -9.30 -1.49 6.34
C TYR A 44 -8.53 -2.64 6.99
N GLY A 45 -7.46 -3.12 6.35
CA GLY A 45 -6.58 -4.16 6.88
C GLY A 45 -5.33 -3.60 7.57
N GLU A 46 -5.27 -2.27 7.76
CA GLU A 46 -4.13 -1.54 8.35
C GLU A 46 -2.81 -1.66 7.57
N GLY A 47 -2.81 -2.21 6.35
CA GLY A 47 -1.61 -2.23 5.50
C GLY A 47 -1.36 -0.92 4.76
N LEU A 48 -2.35 -0.03 4.72
CA LEU A 48 -2.20 1.37 4.34
C LEU A 48 -2.60 2.27 5.51
N GLU A 49 -1.72 3.19 5.89
CA GLU A 49 -1.91 4.08 7.03
C GLU A 49 -2.63 5.36 6.60
N VAL A 50 -3.67 5.70 7.34
CA VAL A 50 -4.41 6.96 7.21
C VAL A 50 -3.91 7.89 8.31
N PRO A 51 -3.18 8.98 8.00
CA PRO A 51 -2.78 9.92 9.05
C PRO A 51 -4.02 10.59 9.68
N PRO A 52 -3.94 11.12 10.90
CA PRO A 52 -5.02 11.91 11.47
C PRO A 52 -5.25 13.19 10.63
N PRO A 53 -6.47 13.75 10.62
CA PRO A 53 -6.68 15.06 10.01
C PRO A 53 -5.84 16.11 10.73
N LEU A 54 -5.26 17.04 9.98
CA LEU A 54 -4.60 18.21 10.56
C LEU A 54 -5.65 19.03 11.32
N ARG A 55 -5.33 19.43 12.55
CA ARG A 55 -6.16 20.43 13.25
C ARG A 55 -5.97 21.78 12.60
N GLU A 56 -7.02 22.59 12.63
CA GLU A 56 -6.98 23.98 12.19
C GLU A 56 -5.86 24.72 12.95
N GLY A 57 -4.82 25.16 12.24
CA GLY A 57 -3.64 25.81 12.83
C GLY A 57 -2.47 24.90 13.24
N GLU A 58 -2.56 23.56 13.10
CA GLU A 58 -1.47 22.60 13.41
C GLU A 58 -0.81 21.97 12.17
N GLY A 59 -0.98 22.57 10.99
CA GLY A 59 -0.30 22.15 9.76
C GLY A 59 1.05 22.86 9.56
N PRO A 60 2.03 22.26 8.86
CA PRO A 60 3.10 23.04 8.25
C PRO A 60 2.47 24.16 7.41
N ALA A 61 3.14 25.32 7.30
CA ALA A 61 2.73 26.33 6.32
C ALA A 61 2.50 25.63 4.97
N ALA A 62 1.42 25.94 4.25
CA ALA A 62 0.98 25.19 3.06
C ALA A 62 2.10 24.95 2.01
N GLU A 63 3.16 25.76 2.04
CA GLU A 63 4.39 25.64 1.23
C GLU A 63 5.35 24.50 1.64
N GLN A 64 5.20 23.93 2.84
CA GLN A 64 6.07 22.87 3.39
C GLN A 64 5.38 21.50 3.45
N VAL A 65 4.09 21.45 3.10
CA VAL A 65 3.32 20.22 3.01
C VAL A 65 3.63 19.58 1.67
N ALA A 66 4.46 18.53 1.66
CA ALA A 66 4.63 17.72 0.46
C ALA A 66 3.22 17.29 -0.05
N PRO A 67 2.93 17.40 -1.36
CA PRO A 67 1.65 16.95 -1.91
C PRO A 67 1.34 15.52 -1.41
N GLY A 68 0.24 15.35 -0.69
CA GLY A 68 -0.11 14.08 -0.03
C GLY A 68 0.26 13.95 1.45
N ALA A 69 0.59 15.03 2.18
CA ALA A 69 0.85 14.86 3.61
C ALA A 69 -0.38 14.42 4.42
N GLU A 70 -1.57 14.79 3.95
CA GLU A 70 -2.88 14.34 4.43
C GLU A 70 -3.33 13.01 3.81
N SER A 71 -2.56 12.46 2.86
CA SER A 71 -2.94 11.28 2.10
C SER A 71 -2.53 9.99 2.79
N ILE A 72 -3.18 8.91 2.37
CA ILE A 72 -2.89 7.54 2.76
C ILE A 72 -1.43 7.20 2.42
N ARG A 73 -0.77 6.42 3.27
CA ARG A 73 0.64 6.03 3.14
C ARG A 73 0.81 4.53 3.17
N GLU A 74 1.80 4.03 2.45
CA GLU A 74 2.28 2.66 2.61
C GLU A 74 3.46 2.69 3.60
N PRO A 75 3.38 2.02 4.76
CA PRO A 75 4.29 2.28 5.87
C PRO A 75 5.63 1.56 5.79
N ILE A 76 5.77 0.51 4.97
CA ILE A 76 6.97 -0.33 4.97
C ILE A 76 8.04 0.24 4.04
N PHE A 77 7.66 0.59 2.82
CA PHE A 77 8.58 1.05 1.78
C PHE A 77 8.28 2.47 1.29
N ASN A 78 7.25 3.13 1.83
CA ASN A 78 6.79 4.44 1.39
C ASN A 78 6.43 4.46 -0.10
N LEU A 79 5.77 3.40 -0.58
CA LEU A 79 5.32 3.31 -1.98
C LEU A 79 4.26 4.37 -2.30
N PRO A 80 4.24 4.91 -3.53
CA PRO A 80 3.19 5.84 -3.95
C PRO A 80 1.80 5.21 -3.91
N VAL A 81 0.94 5.77 -3.07
CA VAL A 81 -0.47 5.36 -2.95
C VAL A 81 -1.31 6.24 -3.86
N ILE A 82 -2.05 5.62 -4.77
CA ILE A 82 -3.17 6.27 -5.45
C ILE A 82 -4.30 6.41 -4.45
N ALA A 83 -4.84 7.62 -4.29
CA ALA A 83 -6.01 7.91 -3.49
C ALA A 83 -6.60 9.25 -3.94
N PRO A 84 -7.88 9.54 -3.67
CA PRO A 84 -8.39 10.89 -3.82
C PRO A 84 -7.57 11.87 -2.95
N PRO A 85 -7.14 13.02 -3.49
CA PRO A 85 -6.19 13.91 -2.83
C PRO A 85 -6.80 14.58 -1.59
N ASN A 86 -8.12 14.83 -1.59
CA ASN A 86 -8.82 15.43 -0.47
C ASN A 86 -9.63 14.38 0.28
N ARG A 87 -9.60 14.45 1.62
CA ARG A 87 -10.40 13.57 2.49
C ARG A 87 -11.90 13.71 2.29
N ALA A 88 -12.37 14.89 1.90
CA ALA A 88 -13.77 15.13 1.57
C ALA A 88 -14.26 14.26 0.40
N ASP A 89 -13.35 13.85 -0.49
CA ASP A 89 -13.66 13.02 -1.66
C ASP A 89 -13.61 11.51 -1.34
N TRP A 90 -13.26 11.12 -0.10
CA TRP A 90 -13.10 9.73 0.27
C TRP A 90 -14.43 9.00 0.36
N PHE A 91 -15.47 9.67 0.85
CA PHE A 91 -16.81 9.14 1.01
C PHE A 91 -17.83 10.11 0.41
N GLY A 92 -18.64 9.62 -0.52
CA GLY A 92 -19.83 10.33 -0.98
C GLY A 92 -20.95 10.34 0.07
N GLU A 93 -21.90 11.25 -0.11
CA GLU A 93 -23.05 11.43 0.79
C GLU A 93 -23.98 10.21 0.83
N ASP A 94 -24.16 9.53 -0.31
CA ASP A 94 -24.92 8.29 -0.38
C ASP A 94 -24.06 7.09 0.02
N LEU A 95 -24.33 6.57 1.22
CA LEU A 95 -23.70 5.37 1.77
C LEU A 95 -23.83 4.15 0.86
N PHE A 96 -24.93 4.06 0.09
CA PHE A 96 -25.23 2.94 -0.79
C PHE A 96 -24.97 3.25 -2.27
N SER A 97 -24.22 4.32 -2.55
CA SER A 97 -23.89 4.73 -3.92
C SER A 97 -23.41 3.54 -4.76
N PRO A 98 -24.06 3.24 -5.89
CA PRO A 98 -23.62 2.22 -6.83
C PRO A 98 -22.25 2.51 -7.45
N ALA A 99 -21.75 3.75 -7.41
CA ALA A 99 -20.38 4.07 -7.83
C ALA A 99 -19.35 3.77 -6.72
N GLY A 100 -19.82 3.56 -5.49
CA GLY A 100 -18.98 3.39 -4.31
C GLY A 100 -18.37 4.68 -3.80
N HIS A 101 -17.33 4.56 -2.98
CA HIS A 101 -16.66 5.67 -2.32
C HIS A 101 -15.22 5.79 -2.85
N GLY A 102 -14.71 7.02 -3.01
CA GLY A 102 -13.40 7.30 -3.63
C GLY A 102 -12.26 6.56 -2.94
N LEU A 103 -12.32 6.43 -1.60
CA LEU A 103 -11.34 5.71 -0.80
C LEU A 103 -11.14 4.25 -1.25
N ARG A 104 -12.16 3.61 -1.84
CA ARG A 104 -12.09 2.21 -2.28
C ARG A 104 -11.12 1.97 -3.42
N SER A 105 -10.81 3.00 -4.20
CA SER A 105 -9.82 2.93 -5.26
C SER A 105 -8.38 3.04 -4.75
N ALA A 106 -8.20 3.26 -3.45
CA ALA A 106 -6.89 3.53 -2.88
C ALA A 106 -6.00 2.29 -2.88
N GLY A 107 -4.75 2.45 -3.29
CA GLY A 107 -3.78 1.37 -3.35
C GLY A 107 -2.54 1.72 -4.15
N ILE A 108 -1.70 0.73 -4.38
CA ILE A 108 -0.45 0.84 -5.12
C ILE A 108 -0.69 0.45 -6.57
N ARG A 109 -0.16 1.26 -7.49
CA ARG A 109 -0.11 0.90 -8.92
C ARG A 109 0.99 -0.13 -9.16
N VAL A 110 0.68 -1.10 -9.99
CA VAL A 110 1.62 -2.16 -10.37
C VAL A 110 1.68 -2.35 -11.88
N ASP A 111 2.77 -2.97 -12.36
CA ASP A 111 2.84 -3.50 -13.72
C ASP A 111 2.15 -4.87 -13.86
N GLU A 112 2.28 -5.49 -15.04
CA GLU A 112 1.72 -6.81 -15.35
C GLU A 112 2.32 -7.94 -14.50
N ARG A 113 3.48 -7.71 -13.89
CA ARG A 113 4.18 -8.66 -13.00
C ARG A 113 3.88 -8.39 -11.52
N PHE A 114 3.00 -7.45 -11.22
CA PHE A 114 2.69 -6.99 -9.87
C PHE A 114 3.83 -6.24 -9.17
N ASN A 115 4.84 -5.73 -9.90
CA ASN A 115 5.86 -4.87 -9.32
C ASN A 115 5.33 -3.43 -9.12
N PRO A 116 5.63 -2.77 -7.99
CA PRO A 116 5.12 -1.44 -7.70
C PRO A 116 5.73 -0.39 -8.63
N LEU A 117 4.90 0.56 -9.05
CA LEU A 117 5.25 1.63 -9.97
C LEU A 117 5.38 2.98 -9.27
N ASP A 118 6.33 3.79 -9.73
CA ASP A 118 6.41 5.20 -9.36
C ASP A 118 5.34 6.05 -10.06
N ALA A 119 5.30 7.35 -9.75
CA ALA A 119 4.37 8.29 -10.37
C ALA A 119 4.51 8.40 -11.90
N LYS A 120 5.68 8.06 -12.46
CA LYS A 120 5.97 8.07 -13.89
C LYS A 120 5.69 6.72 -14.56
N GLY A 121 5.30 5.70 -13.79
CA GLY A 121 5.05 4.35 -14.27
C GLY A 121 6.30 3.46 -14.40
N ALA A 122 7.43 3.86 -13.81
CA ALA A 122 8.63 3.03 -13.76
C ALA A 122 8.60 2.08 -12.55
N VAL A 123 9.17 0.88 -12.70
CA VAL A 123 9.24 -0.12 -11.62
C VAL A 123 10.18 0.37 -10.51
N ILE A 124 9.67 0.45 -9.28
CA ILE A 124 10.41 0.88 -8.09
C ILE A 124 11.37 -0.23 -7.63
N ALA A 125 10.89 -1.47 -7.54
CA ALA A 125 11.69 -2.61 -7.10
C ALA A 125 11.29 -3.90 -7.83
N LYS A 126 12.25 -4.51 -8.53
CA LYS A 126 12.00 -5.71 -9.38
C LYS A 126 11.73 -6.99 -8.60
N ASN A 127 12.13 -7.04 -7.34
CA ASN A 127 11.94 -8.20 -6.46
C ASN A 127 10.84 -7.98 -5.42
N LEU A 128 10.05 -6.91 -5.56
CA LEU A 128 8.91 -6.60 -4.70
C LEU A 128 7.63 -6.76 -5.50
N TYR A 129 6.69 -7.54 -4.98
CA TYR A 129 5.38 -7.77 -5.61
C TYR A 129 4.27 -7.30 -4.69
N VAL A 130 3.32 -6.52 -5.19
CA VAL A 130 2.15 -6.05 -4.42
C VAL A 130 0.92 -6.82 -4.86
N VAL A 131 0.15 -7.36 -3.91
CA VAL A 131 -0.97 -8.27 -4.22
C VAL A 131 -2.19 -7.99 -3.36
N GLY A 132 -3.33 -8.55 -3.76
CA GLY A 132 -4.59 -8.48 -3.01
C GLY A 132 -5.11 -7.05 -2.84
N ASN A 133 -5.63 -6.75 -1.65
CA ASN A 133 -6.31 -5.48 -1.35
C ASN A 133 -5.38 -4.26 -1.28
N MET A 134 -4.10 -4.42 -1.60
CA MET A 134 -3.15 -3.31 -1.74
C MET A 134 -3.11 -2.72 -3.14
N LEU A 135 -3.73 -3.37 -4.13
CA LEU A 135 -3.74 -2.92 -5.51
C LEU A 135 -4.68 -1.73 -5.70
N ALA A 136 -4.20 -0.69 -6.40
CA ALA A 136 -4.99 0.47 -6.75
C ALA A 136 -6.17 0.11 -7.68
N HIS A 137 -7.24 0.91 -7.63
CA HIS A 137 -8.39 0.85 -8.53
C HIS A 137 -9.24 -0.42 -8.45
N ILE A 138 -9.06 -1.26 -7.42
CA ILE A 138 -9.88 -2.47 -7.23
C ILE A 138 -11.09 -2.16 -6.34
N ASN A 139 -12.29 -2.14 -6.91
CA ASN A 139 -13.55 -2.02 -6.16
C ASN A 139 -14.08 -3.41 -5.73
N TRP A 140 -13.35 -4.07 -4.83
CA TRP A 140 -13.65 -5.44 -4.40
C TRP A 140 -14.95 -5.57 -3.59
N MET A 141 -15.34 -4.54 -2.83
CA MET A 141 -16.55 -4.59 -1.98
C MET A 141 -17.84 -4.69 -2.80
N GLN A 142 -17.89 -4.03 -3.95
CA GLN A 142 -19.11 -3.97 -4.76
C GLN A 142 -19.23 -5.18 -5.69
N GLY A 143 -18.10 -5.66 -6.22
CA GLY A 143 -18.05 -6.90 -7.00
C GLY A 143 -17.98 -8.18 -6.15
N LEU A 144 -17.81 -8.06 -4.82
CA LEU A 144 -17.52 -9.17 -3.92
C LEU A 144 -16.33 -10.02 -4.38
N THR A 145 -15.33 -9.39 -5.00
CA THR A 145 -14.21 -10.05 -5.68
C THR A 145 -12.92 -10.11 -4.87
N GLY A 146 -12.92 -9.67 -3.61
CA GLY A 146 -11.71 -9.51 -2.80
C GLY A 146 -10.84 -10.77 -2.74
N ASP A 147 -11.45 -11.92 -2.43
CA ASP A 147 -10.73 -13.20 -2.36
C ASP A 147 -10.20 -13.64 -3.72
N GLY A 148 -10.99 -13.46 -4.78
CA GLY A 148 -10.56 -13.77 -6.15
C GLY A 148 -9.35 -12.95 -6.56
N VAL A 149 -9.36 -11.65 -6.27
CA VAL A 149 -8.21 -10.75 -6.50
C VAL A 149 -7.00 -11.20 -5.68
N ALA A 150 -7.18 -11.48 -4.40
CA ALA A 150 -6.09 -11.93 -3.53
C ALA A 150 -5.44 -13.22 -4.04
N ILE A 151 -6.24 -14.24 -4.36
CA ILE A 151 -5.74 -15.54 -4.85
C ILE A 151 -5.06 -15.40 -6.19
N THR A 152 -5.68 -14.71 -7.16
CA THR A 152 -5.16 -14.63 -8.53
C THR A 152 -3.90 -13.77 -8.62
N SER A 153 -3.84 -12.63 -7.91
CA SER A 153 -2.64 -11.80 -7.85
C SER A 153 -1.48 -12.49 -7.12
N ALA A 154 -1.75 -13.15 -5.99
CA ALA A 154 -0.74 -13.92 -5.26
C ALA A 154 -0.19 -15.09 -6.11
N PHE A 155 -1.06 -15.79 -6.83
CA PHE A 155 -0.65 -16.86 -7.76
C PHE A 155 0.22 -16.32 -8.90
N SER A 156 -0.15 -15.17 -9.47
CA SER A 156 0.65 -14.52 -10.53
C SER A 156 2.04 -14.12 -10.02
N ALA A 157 2.10 -13.49 -8.84
CA ALA A 157 3.37 -13.12 -8.20
C ALA A 157 4.23 -14.35 -7.88
N ALA A 158 3.62 -15.43 -7.38
CA ALA A 158 4.35 -16.68 -7.10
C ALA A 158 5.02 -17.26 -8.36
N LYS A 159 4.35 -17.19 -9.52
CA LYS A 159 4.94 -17.59 -10.82
C LYS A 159 6.15 -16.75 -11.27
N GLN A 160 6.35 -15.56 -10.70
CA GLN A 160 7.54 -14.75 -10.95
C GLN A 160 8.69 -15.07 -10.00
N ILE A 161 8.43 -15.85 -8.95
CA ILE A 161 9.39 -16.17 -7.87
C ILE A 161 9.97 -17.59 -8.04
N ILE A 162 9.15 -18.53 -8.53
CA ILE A 162 9.51 -19.96 -8.68
C ILE A 162 10.10 -20.30 -10.05
#